data_AF-A0A453T0I6-F1
#
_entry.id   AF-A0A453T0I6-F1
#
_cell.length_a   1.000
_cell.length_b   1.000
_cell.length_c   1.000
_cell.angle_alpha   90.00
_cell.angle_beta   90.00
_cell.angle_gamma   90.00
#
_symmetry.space_group_name_H-M   'P 1'
#
loop_
_entity.id
_entity.type
_entity.pdbx_description
1 polymer ?
#
loop_
_entity_poly.entity_id
_entity_poly.type
_entity_poly.pdbx_seq_one_letter_code
_entity_poly.pdbx_strand_id
1 'polypeptide(L)'
;LSEQEDLIVWMRTAALPTFRKLYGRIYVDLKANDTITVRLSNNYNTYSFGGKKKLVLSTATWLGGKNDFLGFAYLIVGGLCIFLAFAFTLLYLIKPRKLGDHNYLSWNRHPAGR
;
A
#
# COMPACT_ATOMS: atom_id res chain seq x y z
N LEU A 1 21.80 23.06 -16.54
CA LEU A 1 20.84 22.59 -15.52
C LEU A 1 20.19 21.26 -15.91
N SER A 2 19.90 20.99 -17.19
CA SER A 2 19.36 19.68 -17.65
C SER A 2 20.24 18.49 -17.29
N GLU A 3 21.57 18.66 -17.37
CA GLU A 3 22.54 17.59 -17.12
C GLU A 3 22.75 17.24 -15.64
N GLN A 4 22.23 18.03 -14.71
CA GLN A 4 22.43 17.83 -13.27
C GLN A 4 21.30 16.98 -12.67
N GLU A 5 21.32 15.68 -12.96
CA GLU A 5 20.29 14.72 -12.51
C GLU A 5 20.11 14.73 -10.98
N ASP A 6 21.20 14.77 -10.22
CA ASP A 6 21.16 14.79 -8.75
C ASP A 6 20.43 16.01 -8.19
N LEU A 7 20.64 17.18 -8.80
CA LEU A 7 19.96 18.41 -8.41
C LEU A 7 18.46 18.32 -8.73
N ILE A 8 18.11 17.78 -9.90
CA ILE A 8 16.72 17.58 -10.28
C ILE A 8 16.01 16.64 -9.28
N VAL A 9 16.67 15.55 -8.88
CA VAL A 9 16.16 14.63 -7.85
C VAL A 9 15.97 15.33 -6.50
N TRP A 10 16.88 16.23 -6.13
CA TRP A 10 16.80 17.00 -4.90
C TRP A 10 15.66 18.02 -4.90
N MET A 11 15.49 18.75 -6.01
CA MET A 11 14.47 19.79 -6.15
C MET A 11 13.04 19.26 -6.10
N ARG A 12 12.81 17.98 -6.42
CA ARG A 12 11.51 17.34 -6.20
C ARG A 12 11.25 17.19 -4.70
N THR A 13 10.41 18.01 -4.08
CA THR A 13 10.15 17.89 -2.64
C THR A 13 9.50 16.54 -2.28
N ALA A 14 9.86 15.99 -1.12
CA ALA A 14 9.25 14.77 -0.61
C ALA A 14 8.00 15.10 0.22
N ALA A 15 6.98 14.24 0.15
CA ALA A 15 5.74 14.43 0.89
C ALA A 15 5.83 14.05 2.39
N LEU A 16 6.83 13.24 2.76
CA LEU A 16 7.03 12.76 4.13
C LEU A 16 8.43 13.12 4.65
N PRO A 17 8.62 13.25 5.97
CA PRO A 17 9.93 13.54 6.59
C PRO A 17 10.94 12.40 6.40
N THR A 18 10.45 11.16 6.26
CA THR A 18 11.26 9.99 5.90
C THR A 18 11.10 9.73 4.41
N PHE A 19 12.15 10.02 3.65
CA PHE A 19 12.11 9.88 2.20
C PHE A 19 13.38 9.24 1.66
N ARG A 20 13.28 8.73 0.43
CA ARG A 20 14.40 8.16 -0.32
C ARG A 20 14.59 8.96 -1.60
N LYS A 21 15.84 9.18 -1.97
CA LYS A 21 16.25 9.83 -3.22
C LYS A 21 17.14 8.88 -3.98
N LEU A 22 16.92 8.80 -5.29
CA LEU A 22 17.78 8.01 -6.16
C LEU A 22 19.12 8.74 -6.30
N TYR A 23 20.20 8.06 -5.98
CA TYR A 23 21.56 8.55 -6.20
C TYR A 23 22.19 7.95 -7.46
N GLY A 24 21.80 6.73 -7.82
CA GLY A 24 22.30 6.06 -9.01
C GLY A 24 21.67 4.68 -9.19
N ARG A 25 21.87 4.11 -10.37
CA ARG A 25 21.39 2.78 -10.75
C ARG A 25 22.56 1.94 -11.24
N ILE A 26 22.63 0.71 -10.78
CA ILE A 26 23.54 -0.31 -11.31
C ILE A 26 22.80 -1.01 -12.45
N TYR A 27 23.36 -0.96 -13.66
CA TYR A 27 22.77 -1.55 -14.87
C TYR A 27 23.24 -2.98 -15.15
N VAL A 28 24.18 -3.48 -14.34
CA VAL A 28 24.67 -4.85 -14.41
C VAL A 28 24.00 -5.73 -13.37
N ASP A 29 23.77 -6.99 -13.73
CA ASP A 29 23.24 -7.97 -12.79
C ASP A 29 24.31 -8.37 -11.78
N LEU A 30 23.96 -8.24 -10.50
CA LEU A 30 24.81 -8.62 -9.38
C LEU A 30 24.49 -10.06 -8.98
N LYS A 31 25.53 -10.87 -8.78
CA LYS A 31 25.40 -12.25 -8.29
C LYS A 31 25.50 -12.30 -6.77
N ALA A 32 25.01 -13.40 -6.21
CA ALA A 32 25.23 -13.69 -4.80
C ALA A 32 26.74 -13.74 -4.51
N ASN A 33 27.15 -13.09 -3.42
CA ASN A 33 28.54 -12.91 -2.97
C ASN A 33 29.38 -11.87 -3.73
N ASP A 34 28.79 -11.07 -4.62
CA ASP A 34 29.50 -9.92 -5.17
C ASP A 34 29.73 -8.85 -4.08
N THR A 35 30.98 -8.40 -3.95
CA THR A 35 31.36 -7.38 -2.96
C THR A 35 31.25 -5.99 -3.57
N ILE A 36 30.36 -5.17 -3.02
CA ILE A 36 30.18 -3.77 -3.44
C ILE A 36 30.82 -2.86 -2.40
N THR A 37 31.84 -2.11 -2.79
CA THR A 37 32.48 -1.11 -1.92
C THR A 37 31.91 0.26 -2.23
N VAL A 38 31.24 0.88 -1.25
CA VAL A 38 30.74 2.26 -1.37
C VAL A 38 31.59 3.18 -0.50
N ARG A 39 32.20 4.20 -1.11
CA ARG A 39 32.91 5.27 -0.40
C ARG A 39 32.01 6.49 -0.30
N LEU A 40 31.74 6.94 0.92
CA LEU A 40 30.86 8.09 1.19
C LEU A 40 31.63 9.20 1.89
N SER A 41 31.54 10.41 1.35
CA SER A 41 32.03 11.63 2.00
C SER A 41 30.87 12.36 2.68
N ASN A 42 30.98 12.63 3.97
CA ASN A 42 29.91 13.27 4.74
C ASN A 42 29.99 14.81 4.67
N ASN A 43 29.43 15.39 3.61
CA ASN A 43 29.41 16.85 3.41
C ASN A 43 28.15 17.55 3.95
N TYR A 44 27.14 16.79 4.42
CA TYR A 44 25.85 17.33 4.86
C TYR A 44 25.56 16.90 6.30
N ASN A 45 25.87 17.73 7.29
CA ASN A 45 25.75 17.37 8.70
C ASN A 45 24.29 17.42 9.17
N THR A 46 23.79 16.29 9.68
CA THR A 46 22.41 16.16 10.19
C THR A 46 22.30 16.19 11.71
N TYR A 47 23.43 16.37 12.40
CA TYR A 47 23.53 16.27 13.86
C TYR A 47 22.74 17.35 14.60
N SER A 48 22.71 18.58 14.07
CA SER A 48 22.05 19.73 14.71
C SER A 48 20.53 19.59 14.79
N PHE A 49 19.92 18.81 13.89
CA PHE A 49 18.47 18.59 13.83
C PHE A 49 18.08 17.13 14.06
N GLY A 50 18.99 16.29 14.56
CA GLY A 50 18.73 14.89 14.88
C GLY A 50 18.38 13.99 13.67
N GLY A 51 18.73 14.43 12.45
CA GLY A 51 18.42 13.68 11.23
C GLY A 51 19.28 12.43 11.08
N LYS A 52 18.68 11.34 10.60
CA LYS A 52 19.36 10.08 10.29
C LYS A 52 19.52 9.92 8.78
N LYS A 53 20.70 9.52 8.33
CA LYS A 53 21.01 9.24 6.92
C LYS A 53 21.40 7.79 6.76
N LYS A 54 20.92 7.15 5.69
CA LYS A 54 21.21 5.76 5.36
C LYS A 54 21.35 5.62 3.85
N LEU A 55 22.31 4.80 3.42
CA LEU A 55 22.38 4.32 2.04
C LEU A 55 21.56 3.02 1.97
N VAL A 56 20.70 2.90 0.95
CA VAL A 56 19.88 1.71 0.74
C VAL A 56 20.10 1.22 -0.67
N LEU A 57 20.61 0.00 -0.81
CA LEU A 57 20.65 -0.71 -2.07
C LEU A 57 19.38 -1.54 -2.19
N SER A 58 18.61 -1.34 -3.24
CA SER A 58 17.35 -2.06 -3.47
C SER A 58 17.10 -2.28 -4.96
N THR A 59 16.54 -3.43 -5.28
CA THR A 59 15.99 -3.73 -6.60
C THR A 59 14.58 -3.15 -6.72
N ALA A 60 14.31 -2.41 -7.79
CA ALA A 60 12.96 -1.95 -8.11
C ALA A 60 12.25 -3.00 -8.96
N THR A 61 11.04 -3.37 -8.54
CA THR A 61 10.10 -4.17 -9.34
C THR A 61 9.13 -3.25 -10.05
N TRP A 62 8.24 -3.79 -10.88
CA TRP A 62 7.20 -3.01 -11.56
C TRP A 62 6.32 -2.20 -10.58
N LEU A 63 6.00 -2.78 -9.42
CA LEU A 63 5.24 -2.12 -8.34
C LEU A 63 6.09 -1.16 -7.49
N GLY A 64 7.37 -0.98 -7.85
CA GLY A 64 8.34 -0.16 -7.13
C GLY A 64 9.20 -0.98 -6.18
N GLY A 65 9.56 -0.38 -5.05
CA GLY A 65 10.34 -1.05 -4.01
C GLY A 65 9.50 -2.07 -3.21
N LYS A 66 10.16 -2.82 -2.33
CA LYS A 66 9.48 -3.74 -1.41
C LYS A 66 8.45 -2.99 -0.56
N ASN A 67 7.17 -3.31 -0.74
CA ASN A 67 6.07 -2.79 0.05
C ASN A 67 4.96 -3.83 0.22
N ASP A 68 4.91 -4.45 1.40
CA ASP A 68 3.95 -5.53 1.69
C ASP A 68 2.54 -4.98 2.00
N PHE A 69 2.38 -3.66 2.20
CA PHE A 69 1.11 -3.02 2.56
C PHE A 69 0.00 -3.28 1.53
N LEU A 70 0.32 -3.12 0.24
CA LEU A 70 -0.65 -3.34 -0.84
C LEU A 70 -1.14 -4.78 -0.85
N GLY A 71 -0.23 -5.76 -0.69
CA GLY A 71 -0.59 -7.17 -0.61
C GLY A 71 -1.55 -7.47 0.54
N PHE A 72 -1.24 -6.98 1.74
CA PHE A 72 -2.13 -7.13 2.90
C PHE A 72 -3.49 -6.44 2.69
N ALA A 73 -3.50 -5.23 2.13
CA ALA A 73 -4.74 -4.51 1.87
C ALA A 73 -5.67 -5.31 0.95
N TYR A 74 -5.14 -5.89 -0.14
CA TYR A 74 -5.92 -6.74 -1.03
C TYR A 74 -6.42 -8.03 -0.36
N LEU A 75 -5.58 -8.69 0.45
CA LEU A 75 -5.97 -9.90 1.17
C LEU A 75 -7.07 -9.63 2.20
N ILE A 76 -6.99 -8.52 2.94
CA ILE A 76 -7.99 -8.15 3.95
C ILE A 76 -9.32 -7.82 3.27
N VAL A 77 -9.30 -7.00 2.22
CA VAL A 77 -10.52 -6.61 1.50
C VAL A 77 -11.15 -7.83 0.82
N GLY A 78 -10.35 -8.66 0.14
CA GLY A 78 -10.84 -9.90 -0.48
C GLY A 78 -11.42 -10.88 0.55
N GLY A 79 -10.75 -11.04 1.69
CA GLY A 79 -11.23 -11.87 2.80
C GLY A 79 -12.57 -11.38 3.36
N LEU A 80 -12.72 -10.06 3.54
CA LEU A 80 -13.98 -9.46 3.99
C LEU A 80 -15.10 -9.68 2.97
N CYS A 81 -14.82 -9.54 1.67
CA CYS A 81 -15.80 -9.79 0.61
C CYS A 81 -16.27 -11.25 0.59
N ILE A 82 -15.35 -12.22 0.73
CA ILE A 82 -15.68 -13.65 0.79
C ILE A 82 -16.53 -13.96 2.03
N PHE A 83 -16.16 -13.40 3.18
CA PHE A 83 -16.91 -13.57 4.41
C PHE A 83 -18.36 -13.04 4.28
N LEU A 84 -18.53 -11.83 3.74
CA LEU A 84 -19.85 -11.25 3.50
C LEU A 84 -20.66 -12.05 2.48
N ALA A 85 -20.03 -12.51 1.40
CA ALA A 85 -20.69 -13.36 0.40
C ALA A 85 -21.22 -14.64 1.06
N PHE A 86 -20.40 -15.33 1.84
CA PHE A 86 -20.81 -16.54 2.56
C PHE A 86 -21.94 -16.26 3.56
N ALA A 87 -21.84 -15.17 4.33
CA ALA A 87 -22.88 -14.78 5.28
C ALA A 87 -24.23 -14.50 4.58
N PHE A 88 -24.22 -13.77 3.47
CA PHE A 88 -25.43 -13.50 2.69
C PHE A 88 -25.99 -14.76 2.03
N THR A 89 -25.15 -15.64 1.49
CA THR A 89 -25.60 -16.93 0.96
C THR A 89 -26.24 -17.78 2.04
N LEU A 90 -25.65 -17.86 3.23
CA LEU A 90 -26.20 -18.60 4.36
C LEU A 90 -27.55 -18.02 4.82
N LEU A 91 -27.65 -16.69 4.95
CA LEU A 91 -28.90 -16.01 5.30
C LEU A 91 -30.00 -16.26 4.25
N TYR A 92 -29.65 -16.24 2.97
CA TYR A 92 -30.56 -16.54 1.87
C TYR A 92 -31.11 -17.97 1.94
N LEU A 93 -30.28 -18.95 2.32
CA LEU A 93 -30.68 -20.34 2.46
C LEU A 93 -31.52 -20.61 3.72
N ILE A 94 -31.17 -19.99 4.86
CA ILE A 94 -31.87 -20.22 6.13
C ILE A 94 -33.22 -19.46 6.18
N LYS A 95 -33.26 -18.22 5.69
CA LYS A 95 -34.47 -17.39 5.67
C LYS A 95 -34.76 -16.89 4.25
N PRO A 96 -35.15 -17.78 3.33
CA PRO A 96 -35.48 -17.40 1.97
C PRO A 96 -36.70 -16.47 1.98
N ARG A 97 -36.48 -15.18 1.70
CA ARG A 97 -37.55 -14.20 1.54
C ARG A 97 -38.00 -14.19 0.09
N LYS A 98 -39.31 -14.35 -0.15
CA LYS A 98 -39.88 -14.16 -1.48
C LYS A 98 -39.67 -12.70 -1.91
N LEU A 99 -39.08 -12.52 -3.09
CA LEU A 99 -38.87 -11.20 -3.68
C LEU A 99 -40.25 -10.60 -4.00
N GLY A 100 -40.51 -9.37 -3.54
CA GLY A 100 -41.78 -8.67 -3.83
C GLY A 100 -42.99 -9.11 -3.00
N ASP A 101 -42.80 -9.73 -1.84
CA ASP A 101 -43.93 -10.13 -0.98
C ASP A 101 -44.65 -8.90 -0.37
N HIS A 102 -45.91 -8.70 -0.80
CA HIS A 102 -46.80 -7.61 -0.38
C HIS A 102 -47.12 -7.61 1.12
N ASN A 103 -46.90 -8.73 1.83
CA ASN A 103 -47.11 -8.81 3.28
C ASN A 103 -46.10 -7.96 4.09
N TYR A 104 -44.96 -7.59 3.48
CA TYR A 104 -43.97 -6.73 4.15
C TYR A 104 -44.23 -5.23 3.95
N LEU A 105 -45.20 -4.84 3.12
CA LEU A 105 -45.58 -3.45 2.91
C LEU A 105 -46.11 -2.87 4.21
N SER A 106 -45.60 -1.71 4.62
CA SER A 106 -45.87 -1.14 5.95
C SER A 106 -47.36 -0.90 6.21
N TRP A 107 -48.14 -0.58 5.16
CA TRP A 107 -49.58 -0.36 5.23
C TRP A 107 -50.43 -1.64 5.20
N ASN A 108 -49.82 -2.77 4.83
CA ASN A 108 -50.47 -4.09 4.79
C ASN A 108 -50.21 -4.91 6.06
N ARG A 109 -49.30 -4.42 6.93
CA ARG A 109 -49.11 -4.97 8.27
C ARG A 109 -50.31 -4.54 9.11
N HIS A 110 -51.19 -5.47 9.45
CA HIS A 110 -52.18 -5.20 10.49
C HIS A 110 -51.44 -4.64 11.72
N PRO A 111 -51.89 -3.52 12.31
CA PRO A 111 -51.32 -3.04 13.55
C PRO A 111 -51.44 -4.19 14.54
N ALA A 112 -50.30 -4.69 15.04
CA ALA A 112 -50.33 -5.64 16.13
C ALA A 112 -51.12 -4.97 17.25
N GLY A 113 -52.32 -5.50 17.52
CA GLY A 113 -53.25 -4.96 18.49
C GLY A 113 -52.58 -4.82 19.85
N ARG A 114 -53.06 -3.83 20.61
CA ARG A 114 -52.85 -3.72 22.07
C ARG A 114 -53.05 -5.04 22.79
#